data_AF-A0A840L6K4-F1
#
_entry.id   AF-A0A840L6K4-F1
#
_cell.length_a   1.000
_cell.length_b   1.000
_cell.length_c   1.000
_cell.angle_alpha   90.00
_cell.angle_beta   90.00
_cell.angle_gamma   90.00
#
_symmetry.space_group_name_H-M   'P 1'
#
loop_
_entity.id
_entity.type
_entity.pdbx_description
1 polymer ?
#
loop_
_entity_poly.entity_id
_entity_poly.type
_entity_poly.pdbx_seq_one_letter_code
_entity_poly.pdbx_strand_id
1 'polypeptide(L)'
;MSTSSNPVLVEVLRGDTVESRHSGALALVDADGHVVCTLGDVERPIFPRSAVKVLQALPLVASGAAERFALTDAELSIACASHSGEPAHVATAQAMLNKLGLDESALECGTQWPGREPVLRGMLSRGEQASALHNNCSGKHAGFVCVACQMALAQGREPAEFASGYVAPEHPLMREITAALSAASGRDLERAPRGTDGCSIPTFALPLRDLALAFARVGTGQGLSPAHAQAALRLRQAVAAEPFYVAGTERFDTVLMQALGERLFCKVGAEGVYCAALPELGLGLALKIDDGQVRGAECAMATAAQALLKDLSPAAAALLARYSDLPLHNWRGIQVGAVRASAELRRGLLGVV
;
A
#
# COMPACT_ATOMS: atom_id res chain seq x y z
N MET A 1 23.33 -18.23 -9.78
CA MET A 1 21.96 -17.73 -9.54
C MET A 1 21.01 -18.81 -10.04
N SER A 2 20.33 -19.51 -9.14
CA SER A 2 19.31 -20.48 -9.54
C SER A 2 18.13 -19.69 -10.09
N THR A 3 17.97 -19.65 -11.41
CA THR A 3 16.78 -19.10 -12.05
C THR A 3 15.64 -20.11 -11.92
N SER A 4 15.11 -20.31 -10.71
CA SER A 4 13.83 -21.00 -10.60
C SER A 4 12.77 -20.07 -11.18
N SER A 5 12.13 -20.47 -12.27
CA SER A 5 10.97 -19.75 -12.81
C SER A 5 9.91 -19.63 -11.72
N ASN A 6 9.32 -18.44 -11.57
CA ASN A 6 8.24 -18.23 -10.62
C ASN A 6 7.06 -19.18 -10.90
N PRO A 7 6.48 -19.80 -9.85
CA PRO A 7 5.32 -20.68 -9.98
C PRO A 7 4.10 -19.92 -10.48
N VAL A 8 3.14 -20.66 -11.02
CA VAL A 8 1.82 -20.09 -11.40
C VAL A 8 1.02 -19.92 -10.12
N LEU A 9 0.71 -18.68 -9.75
CA LEU A 9 -0.05 -18.38 -8.53
C LEU A 9 -1.56 -18.26 -8.80
N VAL A 10 -1.94 -17.77 -9.99
CA VAL A 10 -3.33 -17.54 -10.37
C VAL A 10 -3.59 -17.99 -11.81
N GLU A 11 -4.75 -18.59 -12.04
CA GLU A 11 -5.25 -18.99 -13.36
C GLU A 11 -6.47 -18.15 -13.73
N VAL A 12 -6.59 -17.81 -15.01
CA VAL A 12 -7.77 -17.19 -15.59
C VAL A 12 -8.41 -18.16 -16.57
N LEU A 13 -9.70 -18.39 -16.41
CA LEU A 13 -10.45 -19.39 -17.14
C LEU A 13 -11.42 -18.76 -18.14
N ARG A 14 -11.66 -19.50 -19.22
CA ARG A 14 -12.77 -19.31 -20.17
C ARG A 14 -13.60 -20.58 -20.19
N GLY A 15 -14.82 -20.51 -19.69
CA GLY A 15 -15.52 -21.72 -19.23
C GLY A 15 -14.66 -22.44 -18.19
N ASP A 16 -14.36 -23.72 -18.44
CA ASP A 16 -13.55 -24.55 -17.54
C ASP A 16 -12.06 -24.65 -17.96
N THR A 17 -11.68 -24.04 -19.09
CA THR A 17 -10.33 -24.11 -19.63
C THR A 17 -9.48 -22.94 -19.16
N VAL A 18 -8.24 -23.21 -18.73
CA VAL A 18 -7.26 -22.17 -18.40
C VAL A 18 -6.85 -21.41 -19.67
N GLU A 19 -7.26 -20.14 -19.76
CA GLU A 19 -6.97 -19.21 -20.86
C GLU A 19 -5.67 -18.42 -20.60
N SER A 20 -5.39 -18.06 -19.35
CA SER A 20 -4.17 -17.32 -18.98
C SER A 20 -3.67 -17.69 -17.59
N ARG A 21 -2.40 -17.37 -17.31
CA ARG A 21 -1.73 -17.67 -16.04
C ARG A 21 -0.96 -16.45 -15.57
N HIS A 22 -1.00 -16.21 -14.27
CA HIS A 22 -0.22 -15.18 -13.59
C HIS A 22 0.82 -15.90 -12.70
N SER A 23 2.07 -15.89 -13.14
CA SER A 23 3.21 -16.34 -12.33
C SER A 23 3.65 -15.25 -11.36
N GLY A 24 4.25 -15.64 -10.24
CA GLY A 24 4.73 -14.68 -9.27
C GLY A 24 5.45 -15.30 -8.09
N ALA A 25 5.78 -14.45 -7.13
CA ALA A 25 6.46 -14.81 -5.90
C ALA A 25 5.77 -14.20 -4.68
N LEU A 26 5.82 -14.92 -3.55
CA LEU A 26 5.21 -14.54 -2.28
C LEU A 26 6.18 -14.87 -1.13
N ALA A 27 6.37 -13.94 -0.21
CA ALA A 27 7.09 -14.14 1.04
C ALA A 27 6.17 -13.89 2.23
N LEU A 28 6.26 -14.75 3.24
CA LEU A 28 5.65 -14.60 4.55
C LEU A 28 6.76 -14.73 5.60
N VAL A 29 6.92 -13.69 6.41
CA VAL A 29 8.05 -13.54 7.34
C VAL A 29 7.52 -13.04 8.68
N ASP A 30 8.09 -13.52 9.78
CA ASP A 30 7.79 -13.01 11.11
C ASP A 30 8.59 -11.74 11.45
N ALA A 31 8.34 -11.13 12.62
CA ALA A 31 9.01 -9.88 12.99
C ALA A 31 10.50 -10.05 13.36
N ASP A 32 10.94 -11.27 13.67
CA ASP A 32 12.34 -11.64 13.93
C ASP A 32 13.13 -11.86 12.62
N GLY A 33 12.43 -12.01 11.50
CA GLY A 33 13.01 -12.26 10.18
C GLY A 33 13.07 -13.72 9.78
N HIS A 34 12.43 -14.63 10.54
CA HIS A 34 12.29 -16.01 10.10
C HIS A 34 11.29 -16.10 8.97
N VAL A 35 11.70 -16.79 7.91
CA VAL A 35 10.85 -17.08 6.77
C VAL A 35 9.88 -18.19 7.17
N VAL A 36 8.59 -17.87 7.19
CA VAL A 36 7.52 -18.82 7.51
C VAL A 36 7.11 -19.59 6.26
N CYS A 37 6.96 -18.88 5.12
CA CYS A 37 6.62 -19.49 3.84
C CYS A 37 7.13 -18.63 2.68
N THR A 38 7.60 -19.29 1.62
CA THR A 38 7.96 -18.64 0.35
C THR A 38 7.47 -19.43 -0.84
N LEU A 39 7.02 -18.72 -1.88
CA LEU A 39 6.75 -19.26 -3.21
C LEU A 39 7.51 -18.41 -4.23
N GLY A 40 8.21 -19.05 -5.17
CA GLY A 40 8.97 -18.35 -6.20
C GLY A 40 10.25 -17.66 -5.71
N ASP A 41 10.78 -16.76 -6.53
CA ASP A 41 11.99 -15.97 -6.26
C ASP A 41 11.64 -14.74 -5.41
N VAL A 42 11.87 -14.86 -4.11
CA VAL A 42 11.67 -13.78 -3.13
C VAL A 42 12.91 -12.93 -2.89
N GLU A 43 14.03 -13.30 -3.53
CA GLU A 43 15.34 -12.66 -3.40
C GLU A 43 15.58 -11.60 -4.45
N ARG A 44 14.92 -11.72 -5.61
CA ARG A 44 14.98 -10.74 -6.68
C ARG A 44 14.45 -9.38 -6.21
N PRO A 45 15.24 -8.30 -6.31
CA PRO A 45 14.77 -6.96 -6.01
C PRO A 45 13.64 -6.53 -6.96
N ILE A 46 12.57 -5.99 -6.39
CA ILE A 46 11.45 -5.37 -7.10
C ILE A 46 11.18 -3.98 -6.54
N PHE A 47 10.63 -3.08 -7.34
CA PHE A 47 10.14 -1.81 -6.81
C PHE A 47 8.79 -2.04 -6.14
N PRO A 48 8.61 -1.71 -4.85
CA PRO A 48 7.35 -1.94 -4.14
C PRO A 48 6.23 -0.99 -4.60
N ARG A 49 6.58 0.10 -5.30
CA ARG A 49 5.66 1.15 -5.72
C ARG A 49 4.86 1.66 -4.51
N SER A 50 3.56 1.93 -4.69
CA SER A 50 2.65 2.37 -3.63
C SER A 50 2.47 1.39 -2.46
N ALA A 51 2.95 0.14 -2.53
CA ALA A 51 2.72 -0.84 -1.47
C ALA A 51 3.34 -0.40 -0.12
N VAL A 52 4.46 0.34 -0.13
CA VAL A 52 5.20 0.71 1.09
C VAL A 52 4.76 2.03 1.72
N LYS A 53 3.62 2.60 1.34
CA LYS A 53 3.20 3.93 1.80
C LYS A 53 3.04 4.05 3.32
N VAL A 54 2.67 2.98 4.02
CA VAL A 54 2.65 2.98 5.50
C VAL A 54 4.05 3.17 6.10
N LEU A 55 5.08 2.62 5.47
CA LEU A 55 6.47 2.81 5.89
C LEU A 55 6.91 4.25 5.64
N GLN A 56 6.49 4.83 4.51
CA GLN A 56 6.75 6.23 4.16
C GLN A 56 6.02 7.21 5.11
N ALA A 57 4.90 6.79 5.71
CA ALA A 57 4.13 7.59 6.66
C ALA A 57 4.62 7.48 8.11
N LEU A 58 5.53 6.56 8.46
CA LEU A 58 6.03 6.44 9.84
C LEU A 58 6.58 7.78 10.40
N PRO A 59 7.36 8.58 9.65
CA PRO A 59 7.84 9.87 10.15
C PRO A 59 6.72 10.88 10.48
N LEU A 60 5.54 10.77 9.86
CA LEU A 60 4.41 11.68 10.12
C LEU A 60 3.98 11.63 11.57
N VAL A 61 3.90 10.42 12.15
CA VAL A 61 3.56 10.25 13.56
C VAL A 61 4.80 10.32 14.44
N ALA A 62 5.90 9.68 14.05
CA ALA A 62 7.10 9.60 14.88
C ALA A 62 7.78 10.95 15.14
N SER A 63 7.68 11.92 14.22
CA SER A 63 8.20 13.28 14.39
C SER A 63 7.32 14.18 15.27
N GLY A 64 6.12 13.72 15.64
CA GLY A 64 5.10 14.52 16.32
C GLY A 64 4.32 15.47 15.40
N ALA A 65 4.52 15.43 14.07
CA ALA A 65 3.78 16.26 13.13
C ALA A 65 2.26 15.99 13.18
N ALA A 66 1.87 14.71 13.26
CA ALA A 66 0.48 14.32 13.42
C ALA A 66 -0.20 15.00 14.62
N GLU A 67 0.47 15.02 15.77
CA GLU A 67 -0.05 15.64 16.99
C GLU A 67 -0.08 17.17 16.89
N ARG A 68 1.04 17.78 16.43
CA ARG A 68 1.17 19.25 16.30
C ARG A 68 0.08 19.84 15.40
N PHE A 69 -0.21 19.17 14.29
CA PHE A 69 -1.20 19.64 13.31
C PHE A 69 -2.59 19.03 13.54
N ALA A 70 -2.80 18.34 14.68
CA ALA A 70 -4.07 17.71 15.05
C ALA A 70 -4.66 16.88 13.90
N LEU A 71 -3.86 15.98 13.33
CA LEU A 71 -4.29 15.11 12.24
C LEU A 71 -5.27 14.04 12.75
N THR A 72 -6.38 13.92 12.04
CA THR A 72 -7.47 12.97 12.26
C THR A 72 -7.13 11.59 11.68
N ASP A 73 -7.96 10.59 12.01
CA ASP A 73 -7.82 9.24 11.44
C ASP A 73 -7.93 9.24 9.91
N ALA A 74 -8.84 10.04 9.34
CA ALA A 74 -8.98 10.18 7.90
C ALA A 74 -7.69 10.73 7.24
N GLU A 75 -7.04 11.70 7.88
CA GLU A 75 -5.81 12.33 7.37
C GLU A 75 -4.58 11.42 7.53
N LEU A 76 -4.52 10.63 8.61
CA LEU A 76 -3.50 9.60 8.78
C LEU A 76 -3.70 8.43 7.82
N SER A 77 -4.95 8.05 7.56
CA SER A 77 -5.31 7.03 6.58
C SER A 77 -4.94 7.47 5.16
N ILE A 78 -5.29 8.70 4.76
CA ILE A 78 -4.95 9.21 3.43
C ILE A 78 -3.44 9.41 3.23
N ALA A 79 -2.66 9.63 4.30
CA ALA A 79 -1.21 9.66 4.23
C ALA A 79 -0.59 8.31 3.79
N CYS A 80 -1.32 7.21 3.96
CA CYS A 80 -0.94 5.87 3.50
C CYS A 80 -1.48 5.52 2.10
N ALA A 81 -2.13 6.47 1.42
CA ALA A 81 -3.05 6.15 0.33
C ALA A 81 -2.46 6.13 -1.06
N SER A 82 -3.08 5.33 -1.93
CA SER A 82 -3.06 5.45 -3.39
C SER A 82 -4.50 5.63 -3.87
N HIS A 83 -5.15 6.72 -3.47
CA HIS A 83 -6.61 6.89 -3.55
C HIS A 83 -7.14 7.12 -4.96
N SER A 84 -8.46 7.03 -5.14
CA SER A 84 -9.12 7.12 -6.45
C SER A 84 -9.47 8.56 -6.89
N GLY A 85 -8.97 9.57 -6.18
CA GLY A 85 -9.27 11.00 -6.47
C GLY A 85 -10.72 11.42 -6.23
N GLU A 86 -11.48 10.68 -5.41
CA GLU A 86 -12.88 11.02 -5.10
C GLU A 86 -13.00 12.28 -4.21
N PRO A 87 -14.16 12.97 -4.18
CA PRO A 87 -14.30 14.27 -3.49
C PRO A 87 -13.84 14.28 -2.03
N ALA A 88 -14.13 13.23 -1.26
CA ALA A 88 -13.68 13.13 0.13
C ALA A 88 -12.14 13.03 0.24
N HIS A 89 -11.47 12.35 -0.69
CA HIS A 89 -10.00 12.32 -0.70
C HIS A 89 -9.40 13.70 -0.97
N VAL A 90 -9.94 14.41 -1.97
CA VAL A 90 -9.51 15.76 -2.35
C VAL A 90 -9.70 16.72 -1.16
N ALA A 91 -10.87 16.67 -0.52
CA ALA A 91 -11.18 17.49 0.66
C ALA A 91 -10.23 17.20 1.83
N THR A 92 -9.92 15.93 2.11
CA THR A 92 -9.02 15.56 3.21
C THR A 92 -7.58 15.98 2.94
N ALA A 93 -7.06 15.77 1.71
CA ALA A 93 -5.73 16.26 1.35
C ALA A 93 -5.63 17.79 1.46
N GLN A 94 -6.65 18.52 1.00
CA GLN A 94 -6.70 19.98 1.15
C GLN A 94 -6.79 20.42 2.62
N ALA A 95 -7.56 19.71 3.45
CA ALA A 95 -7.68 20.01 4.88
C ALA A 95 -6.33 19.90 5.61
N MET A 96 -5.50 18.90 5.25
CA MET A 96 -4.14 18.77 5.77
C MET A 96 -3.27 19.98 5.42
N LEU A 97 -3.34 20.47 4.17
CA LEU A 97 -2.57 21.64 3.73
C LEU A 97 -3.06 22.93 4.40
N ASN A 98 -4.38 23.08 4.56
CA ASN A 98 -4.98 24.24 5.25
C ASN A 98 -4.49 24.37 6.70
N LYS A 99 -4.27 23.25 7.40
CA LYS A 99 -3.71 23.23 8.77
C LYS A 99 -2.28 23.78 8.84
N LEU A 100 -1.58 23.81 7.71
CA LEU A 100 -0.25 24.38 7.57
C LEU A 100 -0.28 25.81 7.02
N GLY A 101 -1.46 26.34 6.67
CA GLY A 101 -1.60 27.61 5.96
C GLY A 101 -1.14 27.53 4.49
N LEU A 102 -1.13 26.34 3.90
CA LEU A 102 -0.69 26.09 2.53
C LEU A 102 -1.87 25.67 1.64
N ASP A 103 -1.67 25.74 0.32
CA ASP A 103 -2.61 25.27 -0.69
C ASP A 103 -2.01 24.14 -1.56
N GLU A 104 -2.76 23.69 -2.57
CA GLU A 104 -2.35 22.59 -3.46
C GLU A 104 -1.04 22.84 -4.22
N SER A 105 -0.55 24.08 -4.32
CA SER A 105 0.75 24.39 -4.95
C SER A 105 1.94 23.83 -4.16
N ALA A 106 1.75 23.51 -2.88
CA ALA A 106 2.75 22.80 -2.07
C ALA A 106 2.91 21.33 -2.47
N LEU A 107 2.05 20.76 -3.32
CA LEU A 107 2.13 19.36 -3.74
C LEU A 107 2.98 19.19 -5.01
N GLU A 108 3.99 18.31 -4.92
CA GLU A 108 4.91 18.03 -6.03
C GLU A 108 4.63 16.67 -6.72
N CYS A 109 3.46 16.06 -6.46
CA CYS A 109 3.04 14.81 -7.09
C CYS A 109 2.55 14.98 -8.55
N GLY A 110 2.30 16.22 -8.98
CA GLY A 110 1.71 16.53 -10.28
C GLY A 110 0.20 16.23 -10.36
N THR A 111 -0.44 16.74 -11.41
CA THR A 111 -1.88 16.57 -11.64
C THR A 111 -2.19 15.22 -12.28
N GLN A 112 -3.22 14.54 -11.78
CA GLN A 112 -3.75 13.30 -12.35
C GLN A 112 -5.28 13.31 -12.19
N TRP A 113 -5.98 12.82 -13.22
CA TRP A 113 -7.43 12.64 -13.18
C TRP A 113 -7.85 11.52 -12.20
N PRO A 114 -9.02 11.62 -11.56
CA PRO A 114 -9.55 10.55 -10.71
C PRO A 114 -9.62 9.21 -11.44
N GLY A 115 -9.22 8.15 -10.74
CA GLY A 115 -9.22 6.79 -11.30
C GLY A 115 -10.60 6.13 -11.35
N ARG A 116 -11.57 6.64 -10.59
CA ARG A 116 -12.94 6.12 -10.55
C ARG A 116 -13.79 6.75 -11.66
N GLU A 117 -14.26 5.92 -12.58
CA GLU A 117 -14.97 6.36 -13.79
C GLU A 117 -16.20 7.25 -13.51
N PRO A 118 -17.11 6.93 -12.56
CA PRO A 118 -18.20 7.85 -12.20
C PRO A 118 -17.74 9.24 -11.76
N VAL A 119 -16.63 9.34 -11.03
CA VAL A 119 -16.08 10.62 -10.56
C VAL A 119 -15.49 11.40 -11.73
N LEU A 120 -14.66 10.74 -12.54
CA LEU A 120 -14.07 11.32 -13.74
C LEU A 120 -15.14 11.85 -14.70
N ARG A 121 -16.15 11.03 -15.04
CA ARG A 121 -17.26 11.43 -15.93
C ARG A 121 -18.05 12.59 -15.34
N GLY A 122 -18.29 12.56 -14.04
CA GLY A 122 -18.96 13.65 -13.32
C GLY A 122 -18.22 14.98 -13.50
N MET A 123 -16.90 15.00 -13.23
CA MET A 123 -16.08 16.20 -13.39
C MET A 123 -16.09 16.72 -14.83
N LEU A 124 -15.86 15.84 -15.81
CA LEU A 124 -15.86 16.21 -17.23
C LEU A 124 -17.21 16.79 -17.67
N SER A 125 -18.32 16.21 -17.20
CA SER A 125 -19.67 16.72 -17.54
C SER A 125 -19.96 18.12 -16.98
N ARG A 126 -19.26 18.52 -15.91
CA ARG A 126 -19.34 19.86 -15.31
C ARG A 126 -18.28 20.84 -15.83
N GLY A 127 -17.41 20.40 -16.76
CA GLY A 127 -16.30 21.22 -17.27
C GLY A 127 -15.20 21.50 -16.24
N GLU A 128 -15.11 20.68 -15.18
CA GLU A 128 -14.09 20.81 -14.14
C GLU A 128 -12.71 20.36 -14.64
N GLN A 129 -11.66 20.84 -13.99
CA GLN A 129 -10.27 20.40 -14.23
C GLN A 129 -9.74 19.63 -13.01
N ALA A 130 -8.90 18.63 -13.26
CA ALA A 130 -8.14 18.00 -12.20
C ALA A 130 -7.00 18.91 -11.72
N SER A 131 -6.59 18.72 -10.48
CA SER A 131 -5.44 19.37 -9.84
C SER A 131 -4.53 18.35 -9.16
N ALA A 132 -3.45 18.80 -8.53
CA ALA A 132 -2.57 17.93 -7.75
C ALA A 132 -3.31 17.17 -6.63
N LEU A 133 -4.39 17.73 -6.07
CA LEU A 133 -5.21 17.07 -5.05
C LEU A 133 -5.89 15.79 -5.55
N HIS A 134 -6.17 15.71 -6.85
CA HIS A 134 -6.81 14.54 -7.47
C HIS A 134 -5.83 13.40 -7.72
N ASN A 135 -4.52 13.67 -7.66
CA ASN A 135 -3.50 12.65 -7.79
C ASN A 135 -3.65 11.60 -6.71
N ASN A 136 -3.52 10.32 -7.08
CA ASN A 136 -3.70 9.22 -6.15
C ASN A 136 -2.69 9.23 -4.99
N CYS A 137 -1.60 9.97 -5.10
CA CYS A 137 -0.60 10.15 -4.05
C CYS A 137 -0.76 11.45 -3.25
N SER A 138 -1.75 12.30 -3.53
CA SER A 138 -1.84 13.64 -2.94
C SER A 138 -1.93 13.60 -1.41
N GLY A 139 -2.67 12.66 -0.83
CA GLY A 139 -2.72 12.48 0.63
C GLY A 139 -1.36 12.11 1.26
N LYS A 140 -0.60 11.20 0.64
CA LYS A 140 0.78 10.88 1.04
C LYS A 140 1.68 12.12 0.94
N HIS A 141 1.55 12.90 -0.13
CA HIS A 141 2.31 14.13 -0.29
C HIS A 141 1.91 15.21 0.73
N ALA A 142 0.63 15.33 1.08
CA ALA A 142 0.20 16.22 2.17
C ALA A 142 0.84 15.80 3.50
N GLY A 143 0.91 14.49 3.79
CA GLY A 143 1.65 13.98 4.95
C GLY A 143 3.15 14.31 4.91
N PHE A 144 3.78 14.23 3.73
CA PHE A 144 5.17 14.66 3.52
C PHE A 144 5.37 16.15 3.82
N VAL A 145 4.47 17.01 3.35
CA VAL A 145 4.49 18.44 3.64
C VAL A 145 4.33 18.68 5.14
N CYS A 146 3.44 17.97 5.84
CA CYS A 146 3.35 18.05 7.31
C CYS A 146 4.68 17.75 8.00
N VAL A 147 5.38 16.67 7.61
CA VAL A 147 6.69 16.34 8.18
C VAL A 147 7.73 17.41 7.86
N ALA A 148 7.79 17.90 6.61
CA ALA A 148 8.71 18.96 6.23
C ALA A 148 8.49 20.24 7.04
N CYS A 149 7.23 20.66 7.21
CA CYS A 149 6.88 21.81 8.03
C CYS A 149 7.25 21.60 9.51
N GLN A 150 7.03 20.39 10.06
CA GLN A 150 7.47 20.05 11.42
C GLN A 150 8.99 20.16 11.57
N MET A 151 9.76 19.67 10.59
CA MET A 151 11.23 19.79 10.59
C MET A 151 11.67 21.26 10.51
N ALA A 152 11.01 22.06 9.67
CA ALA A 152 11.29 23.49 9.53
C ALA A 152 11.06 24.24 10.86
N LEU A 153 9.91 24.01 11.48
CA LEU A 153 9.55 24.63 12.77
C LEU A 153 10.53 24.24 13.88
N ALA A 154 10.97 22.98 13.93
CA ALA A 154 11.97 22.53 14.89
C ALA A 154 13.35 23.21 14.69
N GLN A 155 13.64 23.70 13.49
CA GLN A 155 14.87 24.40 13.14
C GLN A 155 14.72 25.93 13.12
N GLY A 156 13.52 26.47 13.42
CA GLY A 156 13.24 27.90 13.31
C GLY A 156 13.27 28.43 11.88
N ARG A 157 12.99 27.58 10.88
CA ARG A 157 12.94 27.92 9.45
C ARG A 157 11.50 28.13 8.98
N GLU A 158 11.34 28.86 7.88
CA GLU A 158 10.04 29.08 7.24
C GLU A 158 9.51 27.76 6.63
N PRO A 159 8.30 27.29 7.00
CA PRO A 159 7.78 26.00 6.55
C PRO A 159 7.58 25.83 5.04
N ALA A 160 7.07 26.82 4.32
CA ALA A 160 6.77 26.71 2.89
C ALA A 160 8.05 26.59 2.05
N GLU A 161 9.04 27.44 2.35
CA GLU A 161 10.36 27.45 1.74
C GLU A 161 11.10 26.14 2.02
N PHE A 162 11.05 25.65 3.27
CA PHE A 162 11.66 24.37 3.62
C PHE A 162 11.01 23.20 2.89
N ALA A 163 9.69 23.21 2.69
CA ALA A 163 8.99 22.13 2.01
C ALA A 163 9.31 22.12 0.50
N SER A 164 9.67 23.24 -0.12
CA SER A 164 9.93 23.27 -1.56
C SER A 164 11.04 22.31 -2.00
N GLY A 165 10.79 21.54 -3.06
CA GLY A 165 11.71 20.54 -3.59
C GLY A 165 11.77 19.25 -2.77
N TYR A 166 10.78 18.98 -1.91
CA TYR A 166 10.84 17.82 -1.01
C TYR A 166 10.90 16.48 -1.74
N VAL A 167 10.56 16.40 -3.03
CA VAL A 167 10.66 15.14 -3.80
C VAL A 167 12.10 14.80 -4.19
N ALA A 168 13.05 15.74 -4.04
CA ALA A 168 14.46 15.49 -4.33
C ALA A 168 15.06 14.47 -3.32
N PRO A 169 15.81 13.46 -3.77
CA PRO A 169 16.41 12.46 -2.89
C PRO A 169 17.28 13.05 -1.77
N GLU A 170 17.93 14.19 -2.04
CA GLU A 170 18.84 14.86 -1.12
C GLU A 170 18.09 15.70 -0.08
N HIS A 171 16.78 15.94 -0.27
CA HIS A 171 15.99 16.73 0.64
C HIS A 171 15.92 16.06 2.02
N PRO A 172 16.04 16.82 3.14
CA PRO A 172 16.00 16.24 4.49
C PRO A 172 14.80 15.32 4.76
N LEU A 173 13.63 15.68 4.22
CA LEU A 173 12.44 14.83 4.30
C LEU A 173 12.62 13.46 3.64
N MET A 174 13.18 13.41 2.41
CA MET A 174 13.37 12.14 1.71
C MET A 174 14.44 11.27 2.35
N ARG A 175 15.44 11.88 2.98
CA ARG A 175 16.41 11.16 3.81
C ARG A 175 15.73 10.51 5.01
N GLU A 176 14.84 11.22 5.69
CA GLU A 176 14.06 10.67 6.82
C GLU A 176 13.15 9.51 6.39
N ILE A 177 12.42 9.68 5.29
CA ILE A 177 11.57 8.62 4.72
C ILE A 177 12.42 7.40 4.30
N THR A 178 13.57 7.63 3.68
CA THR A 178 14.51 6.57 3.30
C THR A 178 15.04 5.84 4.54
N ALA A 179 15.37 6.56 5.61
CA ALA A 179 15.81 5.98 6.87
C ALA A 179 14.71 5.10 7.52
N ALA A 180 13.45 5.56 7.50
CA ALA A 180 12.32 4.77 8.00
C ALA A 180 12.13 3.46 7.21
N LEU A 181 12.21 3.52 5.87
CA LEU A 181 12.18 2.34 5.00
C LEU A 181 13.36 1.40 5.24
N SER A 182 14.58 1.93 5.38
CA SER A 182 15.80 1.16 5.69
C SER A 182 15.66 0.43 7.02
N ALA A 183 15.21 1.12 8.06
CA ALA A 183 15.03 0.56 9.40
C ALA A 183 13.98 -0.56 9.39
N ALA A 184 12.82 -0.34 8.75
CA ALA A 184 11.78 -1.34 8.69
C ALA A 184 12.19 -2.58 7.88
N SER A 185 12.82 -2.40 6.71
CA SER A 185 13.26 -3.51 5.85
C SER A 185 14.52 -4.22 6.33
N GLY A 186 15.32 -3.60 7.21
CA GLY A 186 16.63 -4.13 7.60
C GLY A 186 17.68 -4.02 6.50
N ARG A 187 17.47 -3.16 5.49
CA ARG A 187 18.44 -2.94 4.39
C ARG A 187 18.98 -1.52 4.37
N ASP A 188 20.22 -1.42 3.93
CA ASP A 188 20.83 -0.15 3.52
C ASP A 188 20.29 0.27 2.15
N LEU A 189 19.35 1.22 2.14
CA LEU A 189 18.73 1.72 0.90
C LEU A 189 19.63 2.68 0.12
N GLU A 190 20.71 3.21 0.71
CA GLU A 190 21.65 4.06 -0.04
C GLU A 190 22.37 3.27 -1.14
N ARG A 191 22.48 1.95 -0.96
CA ARG A 191 23.09 1.02 -1.92
C ARG A 191 22.07 0.27 -2.78
N ALA A 192 20.77 0.46 -2.53
CA ALA A 192 19.73 -0.22 -3.27
C ALA A 192 19.53 0.43 -4.65
N PRO A 193 19.13 -0.34 -5.69
CA PRO A 193 18.75 0.25 -6.97
C PRO A 193 17.62 1.26 -6.78
N ARG A 194 17.83 2.49 -7.23
CA ARG A 194 16.91 3.62 -7.07
C ARG A 194 16.28 3.98 -8.41
N GLY A 195 14.97 4.19 -8.41
CA GLY A 195 14.21 4.78 -9.49
C GLY A 195 13.39 5.97 -9.02
N THR A 196 12.63 6.55 -9.95
CA THR A 196 11.65 7.61 -9.65
C THR A 196 10.25 7.05 -9.83
N ASP A 197 9.37 7.28 -8.84
CA ASP A 197 7.97 6.88 -8.90
C ASP A 197 7.14 7.91 -9.71
N GLY A 198 5.94 7.53 -10.14
CA GLY A 198 5.08 8.39 -10.97
C GLY A 198 4.56 9.65 -10.27
N CYS A 199 4.77 9.75 -8.95
CA CYS A 199 4.49 10.93 -8.13
C CYS A 199 5.76 11.70 -7.75
N SER A 200 6.84 11.55 -8.53
CA SER A 200 8.10 12.31 -8.45
C SER A 200 9.08 11.90 -7.33
N ILE A 201 8.68 11.06 -6.37
CA ILE A 201 9.58 10.66 -5.27
C ILE A 201 10.54 9.53 -5.65
N PRO A 202 11.66 9.36 -4.92
CA PRO A 202 12.51 8.19 -5.05
C PRO A 202 11.79 6.90 -4.65
N THR A 203 12.12 5.79 -5.32
CA THR A 203 11.69 4.43 -4.94
C THR A 203 12.86 3.47 -5.05
N PHE A 204 12.94 2.49 -4.14
CA PHE A 204 14.07 1.59 -4.01
C PHE A 204 13.65 0.15 -4.28
N ALA A 205 14.44 -0.57 -5.08
CA ALA A 205 14.18 -1.98 -5.34
C ALA A 205 14.62 -2.83 -4.14
N LEU A 206 13.71 -3.67 -3.64
CA LEU A 206 13.91 -4.53 -2.48
C LEU A 206 13.43 -5.95 -2.75
N PRO A 207 14.11 -6.97 -2.19
CA PRO A 207 13.61 -8.34 -2.20
C PRO A 207 12.27 -8.45 -1.46
N LEU A 208 11.40 -9.38 -1.89
CA LEU A 208 10.09 -9.56 -1.28
C LEU A 208 10.18 -9.97 0.18
N ARG A 209 11.16 -10.81 0.55
CA ARG A 209 11.32 -11.21 1.96
C ARG A 209 11.54 -10.01 2.90
N ASP A 210 12.24 -8.98 2.43
CA ASP A 210 12.56 -7.80 3.22
C ASP A 210 11.38 -6.83 3.30
N LEU A 211 10.55 -6.80 2.25
CA LEU A 211 9.25 -6.13 2.30
C LEU A 211 8.30 -6.85 3.27
N ALA A 212 8.27 -8.18 3.25
CA ALA A 212 7.50 -8.98 4.19
C ALA A 212 7.96 -8.74 5.64
N LEU A 213 9.27 -8.73 5.91
CA LEU A 213 9.82 -8.34 7.20
C LEU A 213 9.40 -6.93 7.62
N ALA A 214 9.52 -5.94 6.73
CA ALA A 214 9.10 -4.57 7.03
C ALA A 214 7.63 -4.49 7.46
N PHE A 215 6.76 -5.28 6.82
CA PHE A 215 5.34 -5.35 7.18
C PHE A 215 5.07 -6.15 8.47
N ALA A 216 5.85 -7.18 8.77
CA ALA A 216 5.78 -7.89 10.06
C ALA A 216 6.11 -6.93 11.22
N ARG A 217 7.13 -6.10 11.02
CA ARG A 217 7.53 -5.05 11.97
C ARG A 217 6.51 -3.92 12.09
N VAL A 218 5.84 -3.52 11.00
CA VAL A 218 4.69 -2.60 11.08
C VAL A 218 3.51 -3.20 11.84
N GLY A 219 3.28 -4.50 11.67
CA GLY A 219 2.21 -5.21 12.37
C GLY A 219 2.44 -5.26 13.88
N THR A 220 3.66 -5.59 14.29
CA THR A 220 4.02 -5.91 15.69
C THR A 220 4.69 -4.77 16.45
N GLY A 221 5.30 -3.81 15.75
CA GLY A 221 6.22 -2.82 16.31
C GLY A 221 7.61 -3.37 16.66
N GLN A 222 7.82 -4.69 16.60
CA GLN A 222 9.10 -5.31 16.94
C GLN A 222 10.15 -4.98 15.89
N GLY A 223 11.41 -4.81 16.33
CA GLY A 223 12.52 -4.41 15.45
C GLY A 223 12.47 -2.96 14.94
N LEU A 224 11.47 -2.17 15.35
CA LEU A 224 11.41 -0.73 15.10
C LEU A 224 11.88 0.06 16.32
N SER A 225 12.25 1.32 16.12
CA SER A 225 12.44 2.26 17.23
C SER A 225 11.10 2.45 17.97
N PRO A 226 11.09 2.82 19.27
CA PRO A 226 9.85 3.05 20.01
C PRO A 226 8.90 4.05 19.31
N ALA A 227 9.45 5.12 18.72
CA ALA A 227 8.67 6.10 17.98
C ALA A 227 8.06 5.52 16.69
N HIS A 228 8.80 4.71 15.93
CA HIS A 228 8.27 4.04 14.74
C HIS A 228 7.28 2.92 15.07
N ALA A 229 7.47 2.20 16.17
CA ALA A 229 6.50 1.20 16.65
C ALA A 229 5.15 1.85 17.00
N GLN A 230 5.18 2.97 17.74
CA GLN A 230 3.97 3.73 18.06
C GLN A 230 3.32 4.32 16.80
N ALA A 231 4.14 4.84 15.87
CA ALA A 231 3.66 5.35 14.58
C ALA A 231 2.96 4.27 13.76
N ALA A 232 3.56 3.08 13.66
CA ALA A 232 2.99 1.96 12.93
C ALA A 232 1.63 1.54 13.51
N LEU A 233 1.52 1.41 14.84
CA LEU A 233 0.25 1.12 15.51
C LEU A 233 -0.81 2.20 15.21
N ARG A 234 -0.46 3.47 15.39
CA ARG A 234 -1.38 4.61 15.19
C ARG A 234 -1.89 4.70 13.76
N LEU A 235 -1.02 4.49 12.77
CA LEU A 235 -1.38 4.51 11.35
C LEU A 235 -2.27 3.32 10.98
N ARG A 236 -1.96 2.10 11.47
CA ARG A 236 -2.82 0.94 11.20
C ARG A 236 -4.22 1.12 11.80
N GLN A 237 -4.32 1.67 13.01
CA GLN A 237 -5.60 1.96 13.65
C GLN A 237 -6.41 3.00 12.88
N ALA A 238 -5.76 4.10 12.46
CA ALA A 238 -6.40 5.10 11.61
C ALA A 238 -6.93 4.50 10.30
N VAL A 239 -6.14 3.64 9.66
CA VAL A 239 -6.52 2.98 8.41
C VAL A 239 -7.64 1.97 8.61
N ALA A 240 -7.65 1.22 9.71
CA ALA A 240 -8.74 0.31 10.03
C ALA A 240 -10.05 1.05 10.32
N ALA A 241 -9.98 2.22 10.96
CA ALA A 241 -11.14 3.06 11.22
C ALA A 241 -11.66 3.76 9.94
N GLU A 242 -10.74 4.20 9.07
CA GLU A 242 -11.03 5.03 7.90
C GLU A 242 -10.47 4.41 6.59
N PRO A 243 -10.81 3.15 6.24
CA PRO A 243 -10.17 2.40 5.15
C PRO A 243 -10.47 2.97 3.76
N PHE A 244 -11.59 3.69 3.62
CA PHE A 244 -11.96 4.38 2.38
C PHE A 244 -10.81 5.24 1.85
N TYR A 245 -10.13 5.98 2.73
CA TYR A 245 -9.13 6.95 2.32
C TYR A 245 -7.85 6.32 1.74
N VAL A 246 -7.60 5.02 1.97
CA VAL A 246 -6.40 4.34 1.44
C VAL A 246 -6.46 4.11 -0.07
N ALA A 247 -7.65 3.83 -0.61
CA ALA A 247 -7.80 3.50 -2.03
C ALA A 247 -9.07 4.07 -2.68
N GLY A 248 -10.17 4.16 -1.94
CA GLY A 248 -11.47 4.63 -2.42
C GLY A 248 -12.51 3.52 -2.57
N THR A 249 -13.68 3.91 -3.08
CA THR A 249 -14.87 3.07 -3.23
C THR A 249 -14.58 1.78 -4.00
N GLU A 250 -15.02 0.65 -3.47
CA GLU A 250 -15.00 -0.70 -4.11
C GLU A 250 -13.61 -1.28 -4.43
N ARG A 251 -12.53 -0.54 -4.15
CA ARG A 251 -11.15 -1.01 -4.32
C ARG A 251 -10.85 -2.15 -3.35
N PHE A 252 -10.04 -3.12 -3.78
CA PHE A 252 -9.71 -4.29 -2.98
C PHE A 252 -9.11 -3.94 -1.61
N ASP A 253 -8.15 -3.00 -1.54
CA ASP A 253 -7.57 -2.53 -0.27
C ASP A 253 -8.69 -2.11 0.71
N THR A 254 -9.63 -1.28 0.24
CA THR A 254 -10.73 -0.71 1.04
C THR A 254 -11.67 -1.80 1.53
N VAL A 255 -12.21 -2.62 0.63
CA VAL A 255 -13.22 -3.63 1.00
C VAL A 255 -12.65 -4.70 1.91
N LEU A 256 -11.37 -5.05 1.72
CA LEU A 256 -10.68 -6.03 2.56
C LEU A 256 -10.47 -5.49 3.97
N MET A 257 -9.97 -4.26 4.11
CA MET A 257 -9.76 -3.64 5.44
C MET A 257 -11.08 -3.28 6.14
N GLN A 258 -12.16 -2.98 5.41
CA GLN A 258 -13.50 -2.85 5.99
C GLN A 258 -13.99 -4.17 6.61
N ALA A 259 -13.71 -5.30 5.97
CA ALA A 259 -14.15 -6.61 6.46
C ALA A 259 -13.28 -7.19 7.58
N LEU A 260 -11.99 -6.83 7.61
CA LEU A 260 -11.00 -7.41 8.53
C LEU A 260 -10.58 -6.46 9.67
N GLY A 261 -10.84 -5.15 9.54
CA GLY A 261 -10.45 -4.16 10.54
C GLY A 261 -8.95 -4.22 10.86
N GLU A 262 -8.60 -4.16 12.15
CA GLU A 262 -7.21 -4.16 12.60
C GLU A 262 -6.46 -5.49 12.37
N ARG A 263 -7.17 -6.57 12.02
CA ARG A 263 -6.58 -7.91 11.82
C ARG A 263 -5.65 -7.95 10.61
N LEU A 264 -5.85 -7.06 9.64
CA LEU A 264 -5.04 -6.98 8.43
C LEU A 264 -4.94 -5.53 7.95
N PHE A 265 -3.71 -5.07 7.78
CA PHE A 265 -3.40 -3.90 6.95
C PHE A 265 -2.87 -4.41 5.61
N CYS A 266 -3.37 -3.92 4.48
CA CYS A 266 -2.80 -4.23 3.17
C CYS A 266 -2.72 -3.01 2.27
N LYS A 267 -1.78 -3.06 1.32
CA LYS A 267 -1.60 -1.99 0.35
C LYS A 267 -1.15 -2.50 -1.00
N VAL A 268 -1.90 -2.14 -2.05
CA VAL A 268 -1.49 -2.35 -3.44
C VAL A 268 -0.32 -1.44 -3.82
N GLY A 269 0.62 -2.00 -4.57
CA GLY A 269 1.58 -1.32 -5.42
C GLY A 269 1.26 -1.57 -6.89
N ALA A 270 1.62 -0.62 -7.76
CA ALA A 270 1.58 -0.84 -9.21
C ALA A 270 2.47 -2.04 -9.60
N GLU A 271 2.33 -2.53 -10.84
CA GLU A 271 3.10 -3.67 -11.34
C GLU A 271 2.90 -4.95 -10.51
N GLY A 272 1.66 -5.21 -10.07
CA GLY A 272 1.25 -6.47 -9.45
C GLY A 272 1.87 -6.73 -8.08
N VAL A 273 2.18 -5.67 -7.33
CA VAL A 273 2.75 -5.77 -5.98
C VAL A 273 1.66 -5.62 -4.93
N TYR A 274 1.76 -6.41 -3.86
CA TYR A 274 0.96 -6.22 -2.66
C TYR A 274 1.80 -6.49 -1.42
N CYS A 275 1.57 -5.73 -0.37
CA CYS A 275 2.13 -6.00 0.95
C CYS A 275 1.04 -5.97 2.02
N ALA A 276 1.18 -6.78 3.06
CA ALA A 276 0.22 -6.85 4.15
C ALA A 276 0.89 -7.15 5.49
N ALA A 277 0.34 -6.58 6.56
CA ALA A 277 0.71 -6.87 7.94
C ALA A 277 -0.46 -7.60 8.61
N LEU A 278 -0.17 -8.68 9.34
CA LEU A 278 -1.11 -9.48 10.11
C LEU A 278 -0.69 -9.42 11.60
N PRO A 279 -1.08 -8.35 12.33
CA PRO A 279 -0.55 -8.05 13.66
C PRO A 279 -0.75 -9.19 14.68
N GLU A 280 -1.94 -9.78 14.69
CA GLU A 280 -2.30 -10.87 15.62
C GLU A 280 -1.44 -12.12 15.44
N LEU A 281 -0.93 -12.33 14.22
CA LEU A 281 -0.08 -13.48 13.87
C LEU A 281 1.41 -13.15 13.97
N GLY A 282 1.77 -11.87 14.10
CA GLY A 282 3.15 -11.41 14.04
C GLY A 282 3.79 -11.54 12.67
N LEU A 283 2.98 -11.59 11.60
CA LEU A 283 3.46 -11.88 10.24
C LEU A 283 3.34 -10.67 9.32
N GLY A 284 4.26 -10.60 8.37
CA GLY A 284 4.18 -9.72 7.21
C GLY A 284 4.26 -10.51 5.92
N LEU A 285 3.54 -10.04 4.91
CA LEU A 285 3.43 -10.67 3.61
C LEU A 285 3.82 -9.68 2.51
N ALA A 286 4.57 -10.16 1.53
CA ALA A 286 4.83 -9.43 0.30
C ALA A 286 4.65 -10.34 -0.92
N LEU A 287 4.01 -9.82 -1.97
CA LEU A 287 3.61 -10.54 -3.18
C LEU A 287 4.01 -9.73 -4.40
N LYS A 288 4.51 -10.41 -5.45
CA LYS A 288 4.68 -9.88 -6.81
C LYS A 288 4.07 -10.85 -7.82
N ILE A 289 3.21 -10.34 -8.70
CA ILE A 289 2.81 -11.01 -9.93
C ILE A 289 3.64 -10.50 -11.09
N ASP A 290 4.29 -11.39 -11.85
CA ASP A 290 5.33 -11.04 -12.82
C ASP A 290 4.86 -10.11 -13.93
N ASP A 291 3.66 -10.35 -14.48
CA ASP A 291 3.07 -9.57 -15.57
C ASP A 291 2.43 -8.24 -15.12
N GLY A 292 2.52 -7.94 -13.82
CA GLY A 292 2.07 -6.70 -13.23
C GLY A 292 0.55 -6.55 -13.09
N GLN A 293 -0.23 -7.58 -13.40
CA GLN A 293 -1.69 -7.49 -13.45
C GLN A 293 -2.32 -7.50 -12.05
N VAL A 294 -3.14 -6.49 -11.78
CA VAL A 294 -3.81 -6.31 -10.48
C VAL A 294 -4.74 -7.46 -10.12
N ARG A 295 -5.49 -8.01 -11.08
CA ARG A 295 -6.42 -9.12 -10.84
C ARG A 295 -5.72 -10.37 -10.28
N GLY A 296 -4.48 -10.63 -10.72
CA GLY A 296 -3.68 -11.72 -10.20
C GLY A 296 -3.23 -11.43 -8.77
N ALA A 297 -2.82 -10.19 -8.50
CA ALA A 297 -2.33 -9.79 -7.19
C ALA A 297 -3.44 -9.78 -6.13
N GLU A 298 -4.64 -9.28 -6.47
CA GLU A 298 -5.82 -9.30 -5.60
C GLU A 298 -6.27 -10.73 -5.28
N CYS A 299 -6.33 -11.60 -6.29
CA CYS A 299 -6.69 -13.01 -6.09
C CYS A 299 -5.69 -13.73 -5.17
N ALA A 300 -4.39 -13.53 -5.38
CA ALA A 300 -3.37 -14.14 -4.55
C ALA A 300 -3.35 -13.57 -3.12
N MET A 301 -3.52 -12.26 -2.94
CA MET A 301 -3.63 -11.65 -1.61
C MET A 301 -4.88 -12.14 -0.86
N ALA A 302 -6.04 -12.21 -1.52
CA ALA A 302 -7.26 -12.76 -0.91
C ALA A 302 -7.07 -14.22 -0.48
N THR A 303 -6.40 -15.02 -1.30
CA THR A 303 -6.12 -16.43 -1.00
C THR A 303 -5.17 -16.57 0.20
N ALA A 304 -4.15 -15.72 0.29
CA ALA A 304 -3.27 -15.69 1.44
C ALA A 304 -4.01 -15.27 2.72
N ALA A 305 -4.78 -14.17 2.68
CA ALA A 305 -5.59 -13.76 3.82
C ALA A 305 -6.58 -14.85 4.27
N GLN A 306 -7.21 -15.56 3.32
CA GLN A 306 -8.13 -16.67 3.60
C GLN A 306 -7.44 -17.84 4.30
N ALA A 307 -6.20 -18.16 3.91
CA ALA A 307 -5.45 -19.27 4.49
C ALA A 307 -4.89 -18.94 5.89
N LEU A 308 -4.50 -17.69 6.12
CA LEU A 308 -3.82 -17.26 7.34
C LEU A 308 -4.79 -16.87 8.46
N LEU A 309 -5.92 -16.22 8.13
CA LEU A 309 -6.85 -15.71 9.12
C LEU A 309 -7.93 -16.74 9.47
N LYS A 310 -7.91 -17.20 10.72
CA LYS A 310 -8.93 -18.09 11.30
C LYS A 310 -10.12 -17.29 11.84
N ASP A 311 -11.24 -17.97 12.12
CA ASP A 311 -12.42 -17.39 12.77
C ASP A 311 -12.97 -16.12 12.08
N LEU A 312 -13.02 -16.15 10.74
CA LEU A 312 -13.58 -15.07 9.94
C LEU A 312 -15.11 -15.02 10.11
N SER A 313 -15.66 -13.80 10.15
CA SER A 313 -17.10 -13.62 10.03
C SER A 313 -17.60 -14.20 8.69
N PRO A 314 -18.86 -14.66 8.60
CA PRO A 314 -19.39 -15.18 7.33
C PRO A 314 -19.24 -14.20 6.16
N ALA A 315 -19.39 -12.90 6.42
CA ALA A 315 -19.21 -11.85 5.43
C ALA A 315 -17.74 -11.73 4.95
N ALA A 316 -16.77 -11.73 5.88
CA ALA A 316 -15.36 -11.68 5.53
C ALA A 316 -14.89 -12.94 4.79
N ALA A 317 -15.34 -14.11 5.24
CA ALA A 317 -15.05 -15.38 4.56
C ALA A 317 -15.61 -15.41 3.13
N ALA A 318 -16.84 -14.95 2.93
CA ALA A 318 -17.46 -14.84 1.60
C ALA A 318 -16.73 -13.83 0.70
N LEU A 319 -16.31 -12.69 1.25
CA LEU A 319 -15.52 -11.69 0.53
C LEU A 319 -14.21 -12.28 0.01
N LEU A 320 -13.43 -12.92 0.88
CA LEU A 320 -12.16 -13.54 0.51
C LEU A 320 -12.34 -14.67 -0.51
N ALA A 321 -13.35 -15.51 -0.31
CA ALA A 321 -13.69 -16.58 -1.26
C ALA A 321 -13.97 -16.00 -2.66
N ARG A 322 -14.76 -14.93 -2.75
CA ARG A 322 -15.09 -14.24 -4.01
C ARG A 322 -13.88 -13.69 -4.75
N TYR A 323 -12.82 -13.27 -4.06
CA TYR A 323 -11.59 -12.82 -4.73
C TYR A 323 -10.62 -13.96 -5.01
N SER A 324 -10.60 -15.01 -4.19
CA SER A 324 -9.78 -16.21 -4.41
C SER A 324 -10.27 -17.09 -5.57
N ASP A 325 -11.56 -16.95 -5.92
CA ASP A 325 -12.23 -17.62 -7.03
C ASP A 325 -13.32 -16.67 -7.59
N LEU A 326 -12.89 -15.68 -8.36
CA LEU A 326 -13.70 -14.58 -8.87
C LEU A 326 -14.43 -14.98 -10.15
N PRO A 327 -15.76 -15.14 -10.14
CA PRO A 327 -16.52 -15.44 -11.34
C PRO A 327 -16.51 -14.26 -12.30
N LEU A 328 -16.15 -14.51 -13.56
CA LEU A 328 -16.17 -13.51 -14.62
C LEU A 328 -17.50 -13.57 -15.35
N HIS A 329 -18.17 -12.43 -15.49
CA HIS A 329 -19.41 -12.30 -16.24
C HIS A 329 -19.21 -11.38 -17.45
N ASN A 330 -19.88 -11.69 -18.56
CA ASN A 330 -19.94 -10.77 -19.69
C ASN A 330 -20.97 -9.65 -19.44
N TRP A 331 -21.04 -8.68 -20.36
CA TRP A 331 -21.97 -7.54 -20.28
C TRP A 331 -23.47 -7.91 -20.26
N ARG A 332 -23.83 -9.15 -20.64
CA ARG A 332 -25.20 -9.68 -20.53
C ARG A 332 -25.44 -10.44 -19.22
N GLY A 333 -24.47 -10.45 -18.30
CA GLY A 333 -24.56 -11.14 -17.02
C GLY A 333 -24.37 -12.65 -17.11
N ILE A 334 -23.85 -13.18 -18.22
CA ILE A 334 -23.57 -14.62 -18.35
C ILE A 334 -22.18 -14.88 -17.77
N GLN A 335 -22.05 -15.88 -16.89
CA GLN A 335 -20.75 -16.33 -16.41
C GLN A 335 -19.96 -16.95 -17.57
N VAL A 336 -18.75 -16.43 -17.80
CA VAL A 336 -17.89 -16.81 -18.93
C VAL A 336 -16.56 -17.42 -18.49
N GLY A 337 -16.29 -17.50 -17.20
CA GLY A 337 -15.05 -18.05 -16.64
C GLY A 337 -14.83 -17.58 -15.21
N ALA A 338 -13.57 -17.61 -14.77
CA ALA A 338 -13.17 -17.18 -13.43
C ALA A 338 -11.70 -16.73 -13.38
N VAL A 339 -11.34 -15.94 -12.37
CA VAL A 339 -9.94 -15.75 -11.93
C VAL A 339 -9.80 -16.50 -10.61
N ARG A 340 -8.95 -17.52 -10.55
CA ARG A 340 -8.82 -18.37 -9.37
C ARG A 340 -7.37 -18.60 -8.96
N ALA A 341 -7.16 -18.76 -7.66
CA ALA A 341 -5.87 -19.21 -7.14
C ALA A 341 -5.52 -20.60 -7.66
N SER A 342 -4.27 -20.77 -8.05
CA SER A 342 -3.76 -22.06 -8.50
C SER A 342 -3.73 -23.06 -7.34
N ALA A 343 -3.70 -24.34 -7.68
CA ALA A 343 -3.52 -25.40 -6.68
C ALA A 343 -2.14 -25.29 -5.98
N GLU A 344 -1.14 -24.72 -6.67
CA GLU A 344 0.19 -24.49 -6.10
C GLU A 344 0.17 -23.41 -5.01
N LEU A 345 -0.47 -22.27 -5.27
CA LEU A 345 -0.65 -21.23 -4.24
C LEU A 345 -1.41 -21.77 -3.03
N ARG A 346 -2.54 -22.46 -3.26
CA ARG A 346 -3.34 -23.03 -2.17
C ARG A 346 -2.53 -24.03 -1.33
N ARG A 347 -1.83 -24.98 -1.97
CA ARG A 347 -0.99 -25.95 -1.26
C ARG A 347 0.17 -25.31 -0.51
N GLY A 348 0.82 -24.30 -1.09
CA GLY A 348 1.92 -23.59 -0.45
C GLY A 348 1.52 -22.85 0.82
N LEU A 349 0.24 -22.53 0.97
CA LEU A 349 -0.32 -21.85 2.14
C LEU A 349 -1.01 -22.82 3.12
N LEU A 350 -1.14 -24.11 2.80
CA LEU A 350 -1.75 -25.09 3.71
C LEU A 350 -0.84 -25.30 4.93
N GLY A 351 -1.42 -25.21 6.13
CA GLY A 351 -0.74 -25.52 7.39
C GLY A 351 0.31 -24.49 7.82
N VAL A 352 0.31 -23.30 7.23
CA VAL A 352 1.25 -22.22 7.57
C VAL A 352 0.98 -21.60 8.96
N VAL A 353 -0.26 -21.67 9.46
CA VAL A 353 -0.68 -21.12 10.77
C VAL A 353 -1.67 -22.04 11.47
#